data_AF-A0A7K4FM45-F1
#
_entry.id   AF-A0A7K4FM45-F1
#
_cell.length_a   1.000
_cell.length_b   1.000
_cell.length_c   1.000
_cell.angle_alpha   90.00
_cell.angle_beta   90.00
_cell.angle_gamma   90.00
#
_symmetry.space_group_name_H-M   'P 1'
#
loop_
_entity.id
_entity.type
_entity.pdbx_description
1 polymer ?
#
loop_
_entity_poly.entity_id
_entity_poly.type
_entity_poly.pdbx_seq_one_letter_code
_entity_poly.pdbx_strand_id
1 'polypeptide(L)'
;MAKKVRGKPGTADEEPPFEFPVFDDRAFLNHEYEITRGMLIAGGVALLLGIISWAIDTASLPWELPPVLALIVLLALYSLVTRLHPRARIYTKGEWATLYAVVFFGWLASWFLLLDTIRAF
;
A
#
# COMPACT_ATOMS: atom_id res chain seq x y z
N MET A 1 -34.67 -39.37 32.72
CA MET A 1 -34.32 -38.23 33.60
C MET A 1 -33.89 -37.07 32.71
N ALA A 2 -34.72 -36.03 32.59
CA ALA A 2 -34.41 -34.81 31.85
C ALA A 2 -34.67 -33.64 32.80
N LYS A 3 -33.61 -33.02 33.31
CA LYS A 3 -33.72 -31.85 34.19
C LYS A 3 -33.65 -30.60 33.30
N LYS A 4 -34.82 -30.18 32.83
CA LYS A 4 -35.07 -28.85 32.25
C LYS A 4 -34.67 -27.81 33.29
N VAL A 5 -33.57 -27.10 33.08
CA VAL A 5 -33.25 -25.88 33.83
C VAL A 5 -34.07 -24.75 33.22
N ARG A 6 -35.13 -24.37 33.91
CA ARG A 6 -35.94 -23.18 33.62
C ARG A 6 -35.67 -22.16 34.74
N GLY A 7 -35.13 -21.01 34.36
CA GLY A 7 -34.94 -19.81 35.19
C GLY A 7 -33.85 -18.93 34.55
N LYS A 8 -34.06 -17.66 34.19
CA LYS A 8 -35.10 -16.67 34.52
C LYS A 8 -35.40 -15.77 33.29
N PRO A 9 -36.61 -15.19 33.17
CA PRO A 9 -36.83 -13.99 32.36
C PRO A 9 -36.48 -12.74 33.19
N GLY A 10 -35.70 -11.83 32.61
CA GLY A 10 -35.17 -10.63 33.25
C GLY A 10 -33.66 -10.60 33.01
N THR A 11 -33.10 -9.70 32.22
CA THR A 11 -33.47 -8.32 31.91
C THR A 11 -33.22 -8.05 30.42
N ALA A 12 -34.23 -7.52 29.74
CA ALA A 12 -33.97 -6.61 28.64
C ALA A 12 -33.35 -5.35 29.24
N ASP A 13 -32.50 -4.67 28.48
CA ASP A 13 -31.82 -3.43 28.85
C ASP A 13 -30.67 -3.57 29.84
N GLU A 14 -29.49 -3.87 29.31
CA GLU A 14 -28.24 -3.16 29.60
C GLU A 14 -27.23 -3.72 28.60
N GLU A 15 -27.35 -3.30 27.33
CA GLU A 15 -26.19 -3.34 26.45
C GLU A 15 -25.07 -2.59 27.19
N PRO A 16 -23.88 -3.21 27.37
CA PRO A 16 -22.79 -2.55 28.07
C PRO A 16 -22.57 -1.17 27.41
N PRO A 17 -22.51 -0.08 28.20
CA PRO A 17 -22.35 1.25 27.65
C PRO A 17 -21.13 1.24 26.73
N PHE A 18 -21.32 1.66 25.48
CA PHE A 18 -20.23 1.78 24.52
C PHE A 18 -19.21 2.79 25.06
N GLU A 19 -18.13 2.30 25.63
CA GLU A 19 -17.00 3.12 26.01
C GLU A 19 -16.19 3.42 24.75
N PHE A 20 -16.08 4.71 24.41
CA PHE A 20 -15.20 5.14 23.33
C PHE A 20 -13.76 4.76 23.71
N PRO A 21 -13.01 4.08 22.81
CA PRO A 21 -11.60 3.83 23.05
C PRO A 21 -10.87 5.16 23.22
N VAL A 22 -9.96 5.22 24.20
CA VAL A 22 -9.10 6.40 24.39
C VAL A 22 -8.21 6.54 23.16
N PHE A 23 -8.30 7.69 22.48
CA PHE A 23 -7.46 7.98 21.33
C PHE A 23 -5.99 8.11 21.78
N ASP A 24 -5.11 7.32 21.18
CA ASP A 24 -3.67 7.40 21.42
C ASP A 24 -3.00 8.24 20.33
N ASP A 25 -2.73 9.50 20.67
CA ASP A 25 -2.07 10.47 19.77
C ASP A 25 -0.72 9.96 19.27
N ARG A 26 0.05 9.25 20.10
CA ARG A 26 1.42 8.82 19.75
C ARG A 26 1.39 7.64 18.81
N ALA A 27 0.50 6.69 19.03
CA ALA A 27 0.29 5.57 18.12
C ALA A 27 -0.21 6.08 16.75
N PHE A 28 -1.13 7.04 16.75
CA PHE A 28 -1.64 7.67 15.53
C PHE A 28 -0.54 8.38 14.73
N LEU A 29 0.26 9.25 15.38
CA LEU A 29 1.33 9.99 14.71
C LEU A 29 2.41 9.07 14.13
N ASN A 30 2.76 7.99 14.85
CA ASN A 30 3.71 7.00 14.35
C ASN A 30 3.16 6.27 13.11
N HIS A 31 1.87 5.92 13.10
CA HIS A 31 1.21 5.31 11.94
C HIS A 31 1.24 6.21 10.71
N GLU A 32 0.80 7.47 10.86
CA GLU A 32 0.80 8.46 9.78
C GLU A 32 2.21 8.72 9.21
N TYR A 33 3.21 8.80 10.09
CA TYR A 33 4.60 8.95 9.68
C TYR A 33 5.09 7.74 8.86
N GLU A 34 4.76 6.53 9.29
CA GLU A 34 5.13 5.31 8.58
C GLU A 34 4.43 5.22 7.21
N ILE A 35 3.14 5.54 7.12
CA ILE A 35 2.40 5.63 5.85
C ILE A 35 3.06 6.62 4.90
N THR A 36 3.31 7.84 5.37
CA THR A 36 3.91 8.91 4.57
C THR A 36 5.28 8.48 4.03
N ARG A 37 6.10 7.87 4.88
CA ARG A 37 7.40 7.33 4.48
C ARG A 37 7.24 6.25 3.41
N GLY A 38 6.27 5.36 3.56
CA GLY A 38 5.94 4.34 2.56
C GLY A 38 5.58 4.96 1.21
N MET A 39 4.73 5.99 1.21
CA MET A 39 4.33 6.72 0.00
C MET A 39 5.51 7.41 -0.68
N LEU A 40 6.42 8.03 0.09
CA LEU A 40 7.62 8.65 -0.47
C LEU A 40 8.54 7.63 -1.13
N ILE A 41 8.74 6.47 -0.50
CA ILE A 41 9.53 5.38 -1.07
C ILE A 41 8.85 4.85 -2.34
N ALA A 42 7.54 4.62 -2.30
CA ALA A 42 6.74 4.18 -3.45
C ALA A 42 6.86 5.16 -4.63
N GLY A 43 6.72 6.46 -4.38
CA GLY A 43 6.90 7.50 -5.38
C GLY A 43 8.33 7.55 -5.94
N GLY A 44 9.35 7.39 -5.09
CA GLY A 44 10.74 7.32 -5.54
C GLY A 44 11.02 6.11 -6.44
N VAL A 45 10.46 4.94 -6.11
CA VAL A 45 10.59 3.74 -6.96
C VAL A 45 9.85 3.92 -8.27
N ALA A 46 8.65 4.50 -8.26
CA ALA A 46 7.90 4.82 -9.48
C ALA A 46 8.70 5.72 -10.44
N LEU A 47 9.34 6.76 -9.90
CA LEU A 47 10.20 7.67 -10.67
C LEU A 47 11.39 6.93 -11.28
N LEU A 48 12.09 6.12 -10.48
CA LEU A 48 13.24 5.33 -10.94
C LEU A 48 12.84 4.37 -12.07
N LEU A 49 11.68 3.70 -11.94
CA LEU A 49 11.16 2.83 -13.00
C LEU A 49 10.84 3.62 -14.27
N GLY A 50 10.31 4.84 -14.13
CA GLY A 50 10.04 5.73 -15.26
C GLY A 50 11.32 6.04 -16.03
N ILE A 51 12.38 6.41 -15.31
CA ILE A 51 13.71 6.69 -15.88
C ILE A 51 14.31 5.46 -16.54
N ILE A 52 14.23 4.29 -15.91
CA ILE A 52 14.72 3.03 -16.48
C ILE A 52 13.96 2.70 -17.76
N SER A 53 12.63 2.85 -17.77
CA SER A 53 11.78 2.58 -18.93
C SER A 53 12.12 3.51 -20.09
N TRP A 54 12.34 4.78 -19.80
CA TRP A 54 12.81 5.78 -20.76
C TRP A 54 14.19 5.45 -21.33
N ALA A 55 15.13 5.01 -20.49
CA ALA A 55 16.46 4.61 -20.94
C ALA A 55 16.41 3.36 -21.84
N ILE A 56 15.53 2.40 -21.55
CA ILE A 56 15.30 1.20 -22.38
C ILE A 56 14.76 1.59 -23.76
N ASP A 57 13.77 2.48 -23.79
CA ASP A 57 13.19 3.00 -25.04
C ASP A 57 14.26 3.73 -25.88
N THR A 58 15.05 4.59 -25.25
CA THR A 58 16.16 5.31 -25.90
C THR A 58 17.23 4.36 -26.45
N ALA A 59 17.49 3.24 -25.76
CA ALA A 59 18.42 2.20 -26.19
C ALA A 59 17.87 1.31 -27.32
N SER A 60 16.66 1.56 -27.83
CA SER A 60 16.00 0.74 -28.87
C SER A 60 15.82 -0.72 -28.46
N LEU A 61 15.73 -0.98 -27.15
CA LEU A 61 15.44 -2.31 -26.62
C LEU A 61 13.96 -2.65 -26.80
N PRO A 62 13.59 -3.94 -26.82
CA PRO A 62 12.21 -4.37 -26.99
C PRO A 62 11.25 -3.67 -26.04
N TRP A 63 10.15 -3.12 -26.57
CA TRP A 63 9.14 -2.37 -25.81
C TRP A 63 8.40 -3.22 -24.77
N GLU A 64 8.52 -4.55 -24.82
CA GLU A 64 7.94 -5.46 -23.82
C GLU A 64 8.76 -5.51 -22.51
N LEU A 65 10.03 -5.06 -22.51
CA LEU A 65 10.90 -5.09 -21.34
C LEU A 65 10.44 -4.18 -20.18
N PRO A 66 10.04 -2.91 -20.40
CA PRO A 66 9.57 -2.04 -19.33
C PRO A 66 8.40 -2.61 -18.50
N PRO A 67 7.31 -3.14 -19.08
CA PRO A 67 6.23 -3.74 -18.28
C PRO A 67 6.64 -5.02 -17.56
N VAL A 68 7.53 -5.84 -18.13
CA VAL A 68 8.06 -7.02 -17.43
C VAL A 68 8.94 -6.63 -16.24
N LEU A 69 9.83 -5.65 -16.41
CA LEU A 69 10.66 -5.10 -15.34
C LEU A 69 9.82 -4.47 -14.24
N ALA A 70 8.76 -3.75 -14.59
CA ALA A 70 7.84 -3.19 -13.63
C ALA A 70 7.14 -4.27 -12.82
N LEU A 71 6.68 -5.36 -13.45
CA LEU A 71 6.07 -6.50 -12.74
C LEU A 71 7.07 -7.15 -11.77
N ILE A 72 8.32 -7.34 -12.20
CA ILE A 72 9.39 -7.88 -11.36
C ILE A 72 9.69 -6.96 -10.17
N VAL A 73 9.73 -5.63 -10.39
CA VAL A 73 9.97 -4.66 -9.32
C VAL A 73 8.78 -4.57 -8.37
N LEU A 74 7.54 -4.74 -8.85
CA LEU A 74 6.34 -4.77 -8.02
C LEU A 74 6.35 -6.01 -7.09
N LEU A 75 6.76 -7.16 -7.61
CA LEU A 75 6.98 -8.39 -6.85
C LEU A 75 8.16 -8.26 -5.87
N ALA A 76 9.25 -7.62 -6.29
CA ALA A 76 10.41 -7.36 -5.44
C ALA A 76 10.07 -6.37 -4.31
N LEU A 77 9.23 -5.36 -4.57
CA LEU A 77 8.68 -4.45 -3.57
C LEU A 77 7.82 -5.20 -2.56
N TYR A 78 6.92 -6.09 -3.01
CA TYR A 78 6.19 -6.97 -2.09
C TYR A 78 7.15 -7.74 -1.17
N SER A 79 8.23 -8.32 -1.72
CA SER A 79 9.24 -9.01 -0.92
C SER A 79 10.04 -8.09 0.00
N LEU A 80 10.39 -6.89 -0.45
CA LEU A 80 11.16 -5.91 0.33
C LEU A 80 10.35 -5.38 1.50
N VAL A 81 9.07 -5.03 1.28
CA VAL A 81 8.21 -4.50 2.32
C VAL A 81 7.76 -5.60 3.29
N THR A 82 7.51 -6.83 2.82
CA THR A 82 7.28 -7.98 3.72
C THR A 82 8.53 -8.35 4.53
N ARG A 83 9.75 -8.09 4.06
CA ARG A 83 10.98 -8.26 4.87
C ARG A 83 11.23 -7.15 5.88
N LEU A 84 10.66 -5.96 5.65
CA LEU A 84 10.57 -4.88 6.64
C LEU A 84 9.46 -5.13 7.70
N HIS A 85 8.97 -6.38 7.77
CA HIS A 85 7.82 -6.86 8.57
C HIS A 85 7.70 -6.43 10.03
N PRO A 86 8.78 -6.18 10.81
CA PRO A 86 8.61 -5.72 12.19
C PRO A 86 7.85 -4.39 12.31
N ARG A 87 7.82 -3.57 11.25
CA ARG A 87 7.12 -2.28 11.19
C ARG A 87 5.86 -2.30 10.32
N ALA A 88 5.80 -3.14 9.29
CA ALA A 88 4.67 -3.21 8.36
C ALA A 88 3.34 -3.78 8.94
N ARG A 89 3.31 -4.18 10.22
CA ARG A 89 2.11 -4.72 10.89
C ARG A 89 1.03 -3.66 11.15
N ILE A 90 1.39 -2.39 11.00
CA ILE A 90 0.49 -1.25 11.19
C ILE A 90 -0.33 -0.98 9.90
N TYR A 91 0.14 -1.47 8.75
CA TYR A 91 -0.52 -1.21 7.48
C TYR A 91 -1.80 -2.02 7.28
N THR A 92 -2.91 -1.34 6.97
CA THR A 92 -4.17 -1.97 6.60
C THR A 92 -4.13 -2.48 5.16
N LYS A 93 -5.01 -3.43 4.80
CA LYS A 93 -5.12 -3.94 3.42
C LYS A 93 -5.36 -2.82 2.40
N GLY A 94 -6.07 -1.76 2.80
CA GLY A 94 -6.32 -0.59 1.95
C GLY A 94 -5.05 0.20 1.68
N GLU A 95 -4.25 0.47 2.70
CA GLU A 95 -3.00 1.23 2.56
C GLU A 95 -1.97 0.50 1.68
N TRP A 96 -1.93 -0.83 1.76
CA TRP A 96 -1.15 -1.65 0.84
C TRP A 96 -1.60 -1.48 -0.62
N ALA A 97 -2.90 -1.55 -0.87
CA ALA A 97 -3.44 -1.32 -2.21
C ALA A 97 -3.09 0.08 -2.72
N THR A 98 -3.15 1.09 -1.85
CA THR A 98 -2.74 2.47 -2.17
C THR A 98 -1.26 2.55 -2.55
N LEU A 99 -0.36 1.92 -1.79
CA LEU A 99 1.07 1.89 -2.11
C LEU A 99 1.33 1.24 -3.48
N TYR A 100 0.70 0.10 -3.76
CA TYR A 100 0.82 -0.54 -5.08
C TYR A 100 0.28 0.33 -6.20
N ALA A 101 -0.86 0.99 -5.98
CA ALA A 101 -1.43 1.92 -6.94
C ALA A 101 -0.49 3.10 -7.23
N VAL A 102 0.09 3.71 -6.18
CA VAL A 102 1.05 4.82 -6.34
C VAL A 102 2.27 4.37 -7.15
N VAL A 103 2.83 3.20 -6.86
CA VAL A 103 3.97 2.67 -7.64
C VAL A 103 3.59 2.47 -9.09
N PHE A 104 2.49 1.75 -9.35
CA PHE A 104 2.10 1.38 -10.70
C PHE A 104 1.68 2.59 -11.55
N PHE A 105 0.74 3.39 -11.06
CA PHE A 105 0.25 4.57 -11.80
C PHE A 105 1.29 5.68 -11.84
N GLY A 106 2.08 5.86 -10.78
CA GLY A 106 3.19 6.82 -10.77
C GLY A 106 4.27 6.45 -11.78
N TRP A 107 4.61 5.18 -11.90
CA TRP A 107 5.53 4.69 -12.93
C TRP A 107 4.96 4.93 -14.33
N LEU A 108 3.71 4.54 -14.56
CA LEU A 108 3.04 4.71 -15.85
C LEU A 108 3.01 6.19 -16.26
N ALA A 109 2.62 7.08 -15.35
CA ALA A 109 2.59 8.53 -15.58
C ALA A 109 3.99 9.09 -15.87
N SER A 110 5.00 8.68 -15.10
CA SER A 110 6.39 9.09 -15.33
C SER A 110 6.88 8.65 -16.71
N TRP A 111 6.54 7.42 -17.11
CA TRP A 111 6.90 6.90 -18.42
C TRP A 111 6.23 7.70 -19.55
N PHE A 112 4.93 7.98 -19.46
CA PHE A 112 4.23 8.81 -20.44
C PHE A 112 4.79 10.23 -20.54
N LEU A 113 5.07 10.89 -19.41
CA LEU A 113 5.67 12.23 -19.38
C LEU A 113 7.04 12.25 -20.07
N LEU A 114 7.88 11.24 -19.81
CA LEU A 114 9.21 11.12 -20.40
C LEU A 114 9.15 10.81 -21.90
N LEU A 115 8.17 10.02 -22.37
CA LEU A 115 7.97 9.76 -23.80
C LEU A 115 7.44 11.00 -24.54
N ASP A 116 6.46 11.69 -23.96
CA ASP A 116 5.85 12.88 -24.54
C ASP A 116 6.88 14.02 -24.69
N THR A 117 7.72 14.21 -23.67
CA THR A 117 8.82 15.18 -23.73
C THR A 117 9.86 14.88 -24.81
N ILE A 118 10.11 13.63 -25.18
CA ILE A 118 10.99 13.32 -26.34
C ILE A 118 10.30 13.61 -27.67
N ARG A 119 9.04 13.20 -27.83
CA ARG A 119 8.31 13.35 -29.11
C ARG A 119 8.01 14.80 -29.48
N ALA A 120 8.07 15.70 -28.51
CA ALA A 120 7.91 17.14 -28.71
C ALA A 120 9.19 17.84 -29.25
N PHE A 121 10.33 17.14 -29.28
CA PHE A 121 11.61 17.60 -29.85
C PHE A 121 11.97 16.83 -31.13
#